data_AF-A0A929NXR0-F1
#
_entry.id   AF-A0A929NXR0-F1
#
_cell.length_a   1.000
_cell.length_b   1.000
_cell.length_c   1.000
_cell.angle_alpha   90.00
_cell.angle_beta   90.00
_cell.angle_gamma   90.00
#
_symmetry.space_group_name_H-M   'P 1'
#
loop_
_entity.id
_entity.type
_entity.pdbx_description
1 polymer ?
#
loop_
_entity_poly.entity_id
_entity_poly.type
_entity_poly.pdbx_seq_one_letter_code
_entity_poly.pdbx_strand_id
1 'polypeptide(L)'
;MKDSSKSTNFELVYKDKSIRQDGDFICLTDLWAASGKPSGKRDPSHWKLESGQDFIDSVAKNLNIRSATIYKTTRGRYGASWGHWQIALAYAKYLSPEL
;
A
#
# COMPACT_ATOMS: atom_id res chain seq x y z
N MET A 1 25.96 19.92 6.39
CA MET A 1 24.74 20.66 6.04
C MET A 1 24.16 20.03 4.77
N LYS A 2 23.18 19.14 4.91
CA LYS A 2 22.27 18.71 3.83
C LYS A 2 20.95 18.37 4.49
N ASP A 3 20.14 19.41 4.53
CA ASP A 3 18.70 19.49 4.75
C ASP A 3 18.01 18.20 5.20
N SER A 4 17.73 18.17 6.50
CA SER A 4 16.53 17.51 7.02
C SER A 4 15.31 18.20 6.40
N SER A 5 14.99 17.82 5.16
CA SER A 5 13.66 18.03 4.62
C SER A 5 12.72 17.37 5.61
N LYS A 6 12.04 18.18 6.42
CA LYS A 6 10.91 17.73 7.24
C LYS A 6 9.96 17.07 6.27
N SER A 7 10.00 15.74 6.19
CA SER A 7 8.92 14.96 5.63
C SER A 7 7.72 15.38 6.46
N THR A 8 6.85 16.18 5.86
CA THR A 8 5.57 16.51 6.45
C THR A 8 4.85 15.18 6.57
N ASN A 9 4.99 14.53 7.73
CA ASN A 9 4.27 13.32 8.08
C ASN A 9 2.81 13.73 8.23
N PHE A 10 2.09 13.70 7.12
CA PHE A 10 0.64 13.78 7.16
C PHE A 10 0.13 12.46 7.72
N GLU A 11 -0.60 12.52 8.82
CA GLU A 11 -1.22 11.32 9.35
C GLU A 11 -2.32 10.87 8.37
N LEU A 12 -2.10 9.72 7.73
CA LEU A 12 -3.11 9.12 6.88
C LEU A 12 -4.10 8.36 7.76
N VAL A 13 -5.30 8.92 7.92
CA VAL A 13 -6.39 8.31 8.69
C VAL A 13 -7.48 7.84 7.75
N TYR A 14 -7.94 6.60 7.91
CA TYR A 14 -9.09 6.04 7.20
C TYR A 14 -10.03 5.34 8.17
N LYS A 15 -11.31 5.71 8.18
CA LYS A 15 -12.32 5.18 9.12
C LYS A 15 -11.80 5.18 10.59
N ASP A 16 -11.28 6.33 11.03
CA ASP A 16 -10.71 6.57 12.36
C ASP A 16 -9.51 5.69 12.75
N LYS A 17 -8.84 5.08 11.75
CA LYS A 17 -7.64 4.27 11.94
C LYS A 17 -6.45 4.89 11.21
N SER A 18 -5.37 5.12 11.95
CA SER A 18 -4.10 5.58 11.40
C SER A 18 -3.47 4.48 10.55
N ILE A 19 -3.04 4.84 9.35
CA ILE A 19 -2.36 3.96 8.39
C ILE A 19 -0.87 4.31 8.41
N ARG A 20 -0.01 3.32 8.62
CA ARG A 20 1.44 3.55 8.60
C ARG A 20 1.93 3.99 7.22
N GLN A 21 2.83 4.96 7.22
CA GLN A 21 3.54 5.47 6.06
C GLN A 21 5.05 5.36 6.27
N ASP A 22 5.78 5.14 5.17
CA ASP A 22 7.24 5.06 5.13
C ASP A 22 7.71 5.72 3.82
N GLY A 23 7.90 7.05 3.86
CA GLY A 23 8.13 7.85 2.65
C GLY A 23 6.94 7.73 1.69
N ASP A 24 7.20 7.31 0.45
CA ASP A 24 6.17 7.09 -0.58
C ASP A 24 5.42 5.76 -0.43
N PHE A 25 5.77 4.94 0.57
CA PHE A 25 5.10 3.68 0.84
C PHE A 25 3.98 3.83 1.86
N ILE A 26 2.88 3.15 1.58
CA ILE A 26 1.72 3.05 2.46
C ILE A 26 1.55 1.59 2.87
N CYS A 27 1.21 1.36 4.14
CA CYS A 27 0.94 0.03 4.65
C CYS A 27 -0.42 -0.49 4.14
N LEU A 28 -0.37 -1.43 3.21
CA LEU A 28 -1.56 -2.05 2.61
C LEU A 28 -2.30 -2.93 3.61
N THR A 29 -1.57 -3.54 4.56
CA THR A 29 -2.17 -4.37 5.62
C THR A 29 -3.02 -3.53 6.56
N ASP A 30 -2.56 -2.33 6.91
CA ASP A 30 -3.32 -1.40 7.74
C ASP A 30 -4.55 -0.89 6.98
N LEU A 31 -4.42 -0.57 5.69
CA LEU A 31 -5.56 -0.24 4.82
C LEU A 31 -6.63 -1.34 4.81
N TRP A 32 -6.22 -2.61 4.65
CA TRP A 32 -7.14 -3.74 4.68
C TRP A 32 -7.83 -3.92 6.04
N ALA A 33 -7.07 -3.78 7.13
CA ALA A 33 -7.61 -3.83 8.48
C ALA A 33 -8.53 -2.63 8.79
N ALA A 34 -8.24 -1.46 8.22
CA ALA A 34 -9.02 -0.25 8.39
C ALA A 34 -10.34 -0.31 7.65
N SER A 35 -10.36 -0.93 6.46
CA SER A 35 -11.57 -1.25 5.70
C SER A 35 -12.51 -2.25 6.37
N GLY A 36 -12.11 -2.83 7.50
CA GLY A 36 -12.94 -3.78 8.26
C GLY A 36 -12.86 -5.21 7.76
N LYS A 37 -11.79 -5.56 7.03
CA LYS A 37 -11.57 -6.91 6.47
C LYS A 37 -12.79 -7.43 5.69
N PRO A 38 -13.25 -6.72 4.64
CA PRO A 38 -14.48 -7.05 3.94
C PRO A 38 -14.45 -8.49 3.41
N SER A 39 -15.50 -9.26 3.70
CA SER A 39 -15.62 -10.66 3.27
C SER A 39 -15.53 -10.75 1.75
N GLY A 40 -14.65 -11.62 1.25
CA GLY A 40 -14.42 -11.79 -0.20
C GLY A 40 -13.33 -10.91 -0.81
N LYS A 41 -12.75 -9.97 -0.05
CA LYS A 41 -11.57 -9.20 -0.49
C LYS A 41 -10.30 -9.77 0.13
N ARG A 42 -9.29 -10.02 -0.71
CA ARG A 42 -8.02 -10.57 -0.28
C ARG A 42 -7.19 -9.55 0.50
N ASP A 43 -6.45 -10.02 1.48
CA ASP A 43 -5.34 -9.26 2.06
C ASP A 43 -4.30 -8.94 0.97
N PRO A 44 -3.39 -7.97 1.20
CA PRO A 44 -2.52 -7.46 0.15
C PRO A 44 -1.55 -8.51 -0.43
N SER A 45 -1.18 -9.53 0.35
CA SER A 45 -0.25 -10.57 -0.09
C SER A 45 -0.94 -11.53 -1.06
N HIS A 46 -2.17 -11.93 -0.73
CA HIS A 46 -3.00 -12.75 -1.62
C HIS A 46 -3.52 -11.96 -2.82
N TRP A 47 -3.92 -10.70 -2.63
CA TRP A 47 -4.35 -9.82 -3.71
C TRP A 47 -3.26 -9.66 -4.77
N LYS A 48 -2.01 -9.45 -4.35
CA LYS A 48 -0.86 -9.39 -5.25
C LYS A 48 -0.76 -10.64 -6.13
N LEU A 49 -0.88 -11.83 -5.54
CA LEU A 49 -0.72 -13.10 -6.27
C LEU A 49 -1.86 -13.39 -7.25
N GLU A 50 -3.02 -12.76 -7.05
CA GLU A 50 -4.19 -12.90 -7.90
C GLU A 50 -4.28 -11.70 -8.87
N SER A 51 -5.13 -10.72 -8.57
CA SER A 51 -5.46 -9.62 -9.48
C SER A 51 -4.55 -8.39 -9.37
N GLY A 52 -3.69 -8.32 -8.36
CA GLY A 52 -2.85 -7.15 -8.10
C GLY A 52 -1.55 -7.10 -8.91
N GLN A 53 -1.05 -8.25 -9.38
CA GLN A 53 0.26 -8.33 -10.05
C GLN A 53 0.31 -7.49 -11.33
N ASP A 54 -0.69 -7.62 -12.20
CA ASP A 54 -0.76 -6.87 -13.47
C ASP A 54 -0.77 -5.36 -13.26
N PHE A 55 -1.46 -4.90 -12.21
CA PHE A 55 -1.49 -3.48 -11.85
C PHE A 55 -0.12 -3.00 -11.35
N ILE A 56 0.50 -3.76 -10.44
CA ILE A 56 1.84 -3.46 -9.93
C ILE A 56 2.84 -3.37 -11.09
N ASP A 57 2.80 -4.32 -12.02
CA ASP A 57 3.70 -4.34 -13.17
C ASP A 57 3.43 -3.20 -14.16
N SER A 58 2.16 -2.82 -14.34
CA SER A 58 1.79 -1.66 -15.15
C SER A 58 2.30 -0.35 -14.54
N VAL A 59 2.17 -0.17 -13.22
CA VAL A 59 2.72 0.99 -12.51
C VAL A 59 4.25 1.00 -12.60
N ALA A 60 4.89 -0.14 -12.39
CA ALA A 60 6.34 -0.28 -12.50
C ALA A 60 6.84 0.10 -13.90
N LYS A 61 6.15 -0.36 -14.94
CA LYS A 61 6.43 -0.05 -16.34
C LYS A 61 6.26 1.44 -16.64
N ASN A 62 5.18 2.06 -16.18
CA ASN A 62 4.92 3.49 -16.37
C ASN A 62 5.97 4.37 -15.67
N LEU A 63 6.45 3.93 -14.51
CA LEU A 63 7.52 4.59 -13.76
C LEU A 63 8.93 4.21 -14.26
N ASN A 64 9.04 3.30 -15.23
CA ASN A 64 10.30 2.74 -15.73
C ASN A 64 11.24 2.19 -14.63
N ILE A 65 10.66 1.50 -13.65
CA ILE A 65 11.37 0.89 -12.51
C ILE A 65 10.93 -0.56 -12.29
N ARG A 66 11.61 -1.28 -11.40
CA ARG A 66 11.27 -2.68 -11.07
C ARG A 66 10.09 -2.72 -10.09
N SER A 67 9.22 -3.73 -10.23
CA SER A 67 8.08 -3.95 -9.32
C SER A 67 8.50 -4.13 -7.86
N ALA A 68 9.66 -4.75 -7.61
CA ALA A 68 10.26 -4.87 -6.28
C ALA A 68 10.63 -3.51 -5.64
N THR A 69 10.77 -2.44 -6.43
CA THR A 69 11.05 -1.09 -5.94
C THR A 69 9.78 -0.37 -5.46
N ILE A 70 8.60 -0.80 -5.90
CA ILE A 70 7.32 -0.16 -5.55
C ILE A 70 6.42 -1.03 -4.67
N TYR A 71 6.77 -2.31 -4.48
CA TYR A 71 6.05 -3.20 -3.58
C TYR A 71 7.06 -4.02 -2.77
N LYS A 72 6.95 -3.95 -1.44
CA LYS A 72 7.79 -4.74 -0.52
C LYS A 72 6.94 -5.44 0.53
N THR A 73 7.31 -6.67 0.87
CA THR A 73 6.74 -7.42 1.98
C THR A 73 7.78 -7.59 3.06
N THR A 74 7.42 -7.24 4.28
CA THR A 74 8.26 -7.41 5.47
C THR A 74 7.74 -8.61 6.28
N ARG A 75 8.65 -9.48 6.74
CA ARG A 75 8.30 -10.66 7.55
C ARG A 75 8.60 -10.39 9.03
N GLY A 76 7.93 -11.12 9.94
CA GLY A 76 8.14 -11.03 11.40
C GLY A 76 6.91 -10.54 12.17
N ARG A 77 7.07 -10.30 13.49
CA ARG A 77 5.99 -9.91 14.41
C ARG A 77 5.22 -8.66 13.97
N TYR A 78 5.90 -7.73 13.31
CA TYR A 78 5.33 -6.50 12.75
C TYR A 78 5.35 -6.47 11.22
N GLY A 79 5.48 -7.64 10.60
CA GLY A 79 5.52 -7.80 9.15
C GLY A 79 4.22 -7.33 8.50
N ALA A 80 4.36 -6.64 7.38
CA ALA A 80 3.26 -6.10 6.58
C ALA A 80 3.65 -5.97 5.11
N SER A 81 2.64 -5.81 4.27
CA SER A 81 2.81 -5.48 2.86
C SER A 81 2.72 -3.97 2.66
N TRP A 82 3.69 -3.45 1.92
CA TRP A 82 3.87 -2.03 1.65
C TRP A 82 3.87 -1.81 0.15
N GLY A 83 3.12 -0.82 -0.30
CA GLY A 83 3.08 -0.41 -1.70
C GLY A 83 3.32 1.07 -1.83
N HIS A 84 3.92 1.48 -2.94
CA HIS A 84 3.95 2.87 -3.37
C HIS A 84 2.52 3.44 -3.37
N TRP A 85 2.36 4.75 -3.13
CA TRP A 85 1.05 5.38 -2.96
C TRP A 85 0.05 5.09 -4.11
N GLN A 86 0.53 4.93 -5.35
CA GLN A 86 -0.32 4.53 -6.49
C GLN A 86 -0.89 3.11 -6.35
N ILE A 87 -0.09 2.17 -5.85
CA ILE A 87 -0.53 0.80 -5.55
C ILE A 87 -1.51 0.83 -4.39
N ALA A 88 -1.24 1.63 -3.37
CA ALA A 88 -2.13 1.79 -2.23
C ALA A 88 -3.50 2.35 -2.63
N LEU A 89 -3.52 3.33 -3.54
CA LEU A 89 -4.76 3.88 -4.09
C LEU A 89 -5.57 2.82 -4.85
N ALA A 90 -4.92 2.04 -5.72
CA ALA A 90 -5.59 0.96 -6.45
C ALA A 90 -6.11 -0.13 -5.52
N TYR A 91 -5.34 -0.48 -4.49
CA TYR A 91 -5.78 -1.43 -3.49
C TYR A 91 -6.96 -0.90 -2.67
N ALA A 92 -6.97 0.39 -2.31
CA ALA A 92 -8.10 1.03 -1.64
C ALA A 92 -9.38 0.94 -2.49
N LYS A 93 -9.28 1.22 -3.80
CA LYS A 93 -10.40 1.06 -4.74
C LYS A 93 -10.87 -0.40 -4.86
N TYR A 94 -9.95 -1.36 -4.83
CA TYR A 94 -10.31 -2.78 -4.80
C TYR A 94 -11.10 -3.15 -3.53
N LEU A 95 -10.74 -2.58 -2.38
CA LEU A 95 -11.40 -2.83 -1.10
C LEU A 95 -12.78 -2.18 -0.99
N SER A 96 -12.94 -0.98 -1.54
CA SER A 96 -14.20 -0.24 -1.52
C SER A 96 -14.44 0.35 -2.92
N PRO A 97 -15.20 -0.35 -3.80
CA PRO A 97 -15.47 0.11 -5.16
C PRO A 97 -16.22 1.45 -5.26
N GLU A 98 -16.78 1.92 -4.15
CA GLU A 98 -17.46 3.23 -4.03
C GLU A 98 -16.47 4.40 -3.83
N LEU A 99 -15.17 4.13 -3.65
CA LEU A 99 -14.09 5.12 -3.65
C LEU A 99 -13.57 5.38 -5.07
#